data_AF-A0A3P9MUS7-F1
#
_entry.id   AF-A0A3P9MUS7-F1
#
_cell.length_a   1.000
_cell.length_b   1.000
_cell.length_c   1.000
_cell.angle_alpha   90.00
_cell.angle_beta   90.00
_cell.angle_gamma   90.00
#
_symmetry.space_group_name_H-M   'P 1'
#
loop_
_entity.id
_entity.type
_entity.pdbx_description
1 polymer ?
#
loop_
_entity_poly.entity_id
_entity_poly.type
_entity_poly.pdbx_seq_one_letter_code
_entity_poly.pdbx_strand_id
1 'polypeptide(L)'
;DVNDWSTSHVRVWALRLKGLDVSTADLLFEENICGPSLLLLDKSDLTERGVKLGPAKLIIHARDELIKLKSENPTRSSDKPGKPSKPYPFGRYHDTFRYVEGSVLDVPESGALDFIEPCHEYKGFYQTPDEAKLEKFTTEVIRFAAACMNSRTNGTIHFGIGDKPDYDHGQVVGVTVDDKEGYANELKSAIDGYFEYKHKDAAQMCIKPPRFV
;
A
#
# COMPACT_ATOMS: atom_id res chain seq x y z
N ASP A 1 15.55 0.71 14.08
CA ASP A 1 16.29 0.27 12.88
C ASP A 1 16.59 -1.24 12.95
N VAL A 2 17.06 -1.94 11.89
CA VAL A 2 17.53 -3.34 11.98
C VAL A 2 18.77 -3.37 12.85
N ASN A 3 19.59 -2.33 12.79
CA ASN A 3 20.74 -2.14 13.67
C ASN A 3 20.39 -2.21 15.17
N ASP A 4 19.14 -1.95 15.57
CA ASP A 4 18.70 -1.97 16.98
C ASP A 4 18.07 -3.30 17.39
N TRP A 5 18.02 -4.29 16.51
CA TRP A 5 17.35 -5.56 16.81
C TRP A 5 18.17 -6.42 17.78
N SER A 6 17.54 -6.82 18.89
CA SER A 6 18.09 -7.86 19.76
C SER A 6 17.98 -9.26 19.12
N THR A 7 18.63 -10.26 19.70
CA THR A 7 18.58 -11.66 19.25
C THR A 7 17.14 -12.20 19.22
N SER A 8 16.31 -11.83 20.20
CA SER A 8 14.88 -12.18 20.22
C SER A 8 14.10 -11.57 19.06
N HIS A 9 14.41 -10.33 18.65
CA HIS A 9 13.77 -9.70 17.50
C HIS A 9 14.13 -10.44 16.20
N VAL A 10 15.39 -10.82 16.01
CA VAL A 10 15.84 -11.61 14.86
C VAL A 10 15.14 -12.97 14.81
N ARG A 11 15.02 -13.66 15.95
CA ARG A 11 14.30 -14.94 16.04
C ARG A 11 12.83 -14.80 15.63
N VAL A 12 12.12 -13.80 16.17
CA VAL A 12 10.71 -13.55 15.83
C VAL A 12 10.55 -13.19 14.36
N TRP A 13 11.48 -12.42 13.79
CA TRP A 13 11.49 -12.11 12.36
C TRP A 13 11.67 -13.37 11.50
N ALA A 14 12.64 -14.22 11.82
CA ALA A 14 12.91 -15.46 11.08
C ALA A 14 11.71 -16.41 11.07
N LEU A 15 10.98 -16.52 12.20
CA LEU A 15 9.75 -17.33 12.31
C LEU A 15 8.60 -16.85 11.42
N ARG A 16 8.61 -15.59 10.97
CA ARG A 16 7.58 -15.04 10.07
C ARG A 16 7.86 -15.31 8.60
N LEU A 17 9.06 -15.76 8.26
CA LEU A 17 9.45 -16.04 6.88
C LEU A 17 8.83 -17.36 6.40
N LYS A 18 8.05 -17.29 5.31
CA LYS A 18 7.44 -18.50 4.71
C LYS A 18 8.53 -19.45 4.24
N GLY A 19 8.45 -20.72 4.65
CA GLY A 19 9.39 -21.76 4.24
C GLY A 19 10.61 -21.94 5.14
N LEU A 20 10.71 -21.19 6.25
CA LEU A 20 11.68 -21.43 7.32
C LEU A 20 11.03 -22.22 8.46
N ASP A 21 11.75 -23.20 8.97
CA ASP A 21 11.33 -23.99 10.12
C ASP A 21 11.76 -23.34 11.43
N VAL A 22 11.14 -23.79 12.53
CA VAL A 22 11.42 -23.27 13.88
C VAL A 22 12.88 -23.52 14.27
N SER A 23 13.45 -24.67 13.87
CA SER A 23 14.85 -25.01 14.15
C SER A 23 15.84 -24.02 13.54
N THR A 24 15.57 -23.49 12.34
CA THR A 24 16.47 -22.50 11.74
C THR A 24 16.40 -21.17 12.50
N ALA A 25 15.22 -20.76 12.96
CA ALA A 25 15.08 -19.56 13.77
C ALA A 25 15.72 -19.70 15.17
N ASP A 26 15.61 -20.89 15.78
CA ASP A 26 16.26 -21.21 17.04
C ASP A 26 17.78 -21.21 16.90
N LEU A 27 18.32 -21.76 15.80
CA LEU A 27 19.75 -21.72 15.53
C LEU A 27 20.28 -20.28 15.46
N LEU A 28 19.58 -19.37 14.79
CA LEU A 28 19.98 -17.95 14.77
C LEU A 28 19.98 -17.32 16.18
N PHE A 29 19.05 -17.74 17.04
CA PHE A 29 18.98 -17.25 18.42
C PHE A 29 20.10 -17.81 19.30
N GLU A 30 20.38 -19.11 19.19
CA GLU A 30 21.46 -19.80 19.91
C GLU A 30 22.84 -19.25 19.53
N GLU A 31 23.04 -18.91 18.26
CA GLU A 31 24.25 -18.25 17.75
C GLU A 31 24.33 -16.76 18.09
N ASN A 32 23.39 -16.25 18.90
CA ASN A 32 23.33 -14.85 19.32
C ASN A 32 23.30 -13.84 18.16
N ILE A 33 22.65 -14.19 17.04
CA ILE A 33 22.52 -13.29 15.90
C ILE A 33 21.55 -12.16 16.25
N CYS A 34 22.10 -10.97 16.48
CA CYS A 34 21.38 -9.71 16.62
C CYS A 34 21.37 -8.92 15.29
N GLY A 35 20.70 -7.78 15.26
CA GLY A 35 20.54 -6.92 14.10
C GLY A 35 21.84 -6.63 13.32
N PRO A 36 22.88 -6.06 13.97
CA PRO A 36 24.16 -5.81 13.31
C PRO A 36 24.82 -7.07 12.72
N SER A 37 24.81 -8.19 13.45
CA SER A 37 25.34 -9.46 12.92
C SER A 37 24.49 -10.05 11.79
N LEU A 38 23.17 -9.86 11.81
CA LEU A 38 22.29 -10.27 10.71
C LEU A 38 22.64 -9.51 9.42
N LEU A 39 22.96 -8.22 9.53
CA LEU A 39 23.37 -7.38 8.39
C LEU A 39 24.70 -7.84 7.76
N LEU A 40 25.57 -8.48 8.54
CA LEU A 40 26.86 -8.98 8.09
C LEU A 40 26.83 -10.44 7.64
N LEU A 41 25.78 -11.18 8.03
CA LEU A 41 25.64 -12.60 7.78
C LEU A 41 25.77 -12.92 6.28
N ASP A 42 26.60 -13.88 5.91
CA ASP A 42 26.61 -14.36 4.54
C ASP A 42 25.95 -15.73 4.41
N LYS A 43 25.85 -16.20 3.18
CA LYS A 43 25.25 -17.51 2.90
C LYS A 43 26.14 -18.66 3.37
N SER A 44 27.46 -18.47 3.35
CA SER A 44 28.47 -19.45 3.79
C SER A 44 28.30 -19.74 5.27
N ASP A 45 28.19 -18.69 6.10
CA ASP A 45 28.03 -18.74 7.55
C ASP A 45 26.88 -19.68 7.95
N LEU A 46 25.74 -19.54 7.27
CA LEU A 46 24.57 -20.37 7.49
C LEU A 46 24.82 -21.83 7.10
N THR A 47 25.43 -22.06 5.95
CA THR A 47 25.70 -23.42 5.47
C THR A 47 26.74 -24.16 6.30
N GLU A 48 27.75 -23.46 6.82
CA GLU A 48 28.76 -24.01 7.74
C GLU A 48 28.14 -24.44 9.07
N ARG A 49 27.06 -23.76 9.51
CA ARG A 49 26.28 -24.15 10.68
C ARG A 49 25.19 -25.19 10.40
N GLY A 50 25.18 -25.79 9.22
CA GLY A 50 24.28 -26.88 8.86
C GLY A 50 22.91 -26.45 8.33
N VAL A 51 22.70 -25.14 8.11
CA VAL A 51 21.48 -24.65 7.45
C VAL A 51 21.54 -25.02 5.97
N LYS A 52 20.51 -25.73 5.49
CA LYS A 52 20.44 -26.14 4.08
C LYS A 52 20.38 -24.93 3.15
N LEU A 53 20.84 -25.14 1.93
CA LEU A 53 20.94 -24.11 0.89
C LEU A 53 19.66 -23.29 0.66
N GLY A 54 18.49 -23.95 0.72
CA GLY A 54 17.18 -23.32 0.54
C GLY A 54 16.87 -22.30 1.64
N PRO A 55 16.75 -22.73 2.91
CA PRO A 55 16.59 -21.84 4.05
C PRO A 55 17.64 -20.72 4.11
N ALA A 56 18.91 -21.03 3.83
CA ALA A 56 19.97 -20.03 3.82
C ALA A 56 19.73 -18.92 2.78
N LYS A 57 19.28 -19.28 1.57
CA LYS A 57 18.89 -18.31 0.54
C LYS A 57 17.70 -17.44 0.98
N LEU A 58 16.71 -18.03 1.64
CA LEU A 58 15.53 -17.29 2.11
C LEU A 58 15.91 -16.23 3.16
N ILE A 59 16.79 -16.55 4.10
CA ILE A 59 17.25 -15.62 5.14
C ILE A 59 17.96 -14.43 4.51
N ILE A 60 18.95 -14.69 3.65
CA ILE A 60 19.74 -13.62 3.00
C ILE A 60 18.86 -12.75 2.11
N HIS A 61 18.00 -13.37 1.29
CA HIS A 61 17.10 -12.61 0.42
C HIS A 61 16.11 -11.75 1.23
N ALA A 62 15.50 -12.30 2.28
CA ALA A 62 14.58 -11.55 3.12
C ALA A 62 15.26 -10.40 3.87
N ARG A 63 16.51 -10.58 4.31
CA ARG A 63 17.32 -9.51 4.90
C ARG A 63 17.62 -8.42 3.88
N ASP A 64 18.05 -8.77 2.68
CA ASP A 64 18.40 -7.79 1.65
C ASP A 64 17.17 -6.96 1.25
N GLU A 65 15.99 -7.59 1.15
CA GLU A 65 14.73 -6.88 0.97
C GLU A 65 14.39 -5.98 2.17
N LEU A 66 14.66 -6.42 3.42
CA LEU A 66 14.47 -5.60 4.62
C LEU A 66 15.38 -4.35 4.64
N ILE A 67 16.64 -4.48 4.18
CA ILE A 67 17.59 -3.37 4.04
C ILE A 67 17.13 -2.43 2.94
N LYS A 68 16.74 -2.97 1.79
CA LYS A 68 16.23 -2.22 0.64
C LYS A 68 15.03 -1.37 1.02
N LEU A 69 14.04 -1.96 1.70
CA LEU A 69 12.86 -1.26 2.23
C LEU A 69 13.21 -0.14 3.22
N LYS A 70 14.36 -0.22 3.92
CA LYS A 70 14.82 0.83 4.83
C LYS A 70 15.72 1.88 4.18
N SER A 71 16.49 1.51 3.16
CA SER A 71 17.19 2.46 2.29
C SER A 71 16.22 3.25 1.40
N GLU A 72 15.01 2.71 1.20
CA GLU A 72 13.87 3.34 0.54
C GLU A 72 12.99 4.15 1.52
N ASN A 73 13.43 4.39 2.77
CA ASN A 73 12.95 5.53 3.58
C ASN A 73 13.79 6.76 3.24
N PRO A 74 13.32 7.72 2.43
CA PRO A 74 14.08 8.92 2.18
C PRO A 74 13.85 9.86 3.37
N THR A 75 14.95 10.19 4.03
CA THR A 75 15.17 11.56 4.46
C THR A 75 14.69 12.47 3.32
N ARG A 76 13.75 13.38 3.63
CA ARG A 76 13.21 14.40 2.71
C ARG A 76 14.31 14.90 1.77
N SER A 77 14.29 14.45 0.52
CA SER A 77 15.05 15.07 -0.55
C SER A 77 14.17 15.05 -1.79
N SER A 78 13.77 16.26 -2.17
CA SER A 78 13.31 16.59 -3.51
C SER A 78 14.31 16.05 -4.54
N ASP A 79 13.83 15.67 -5.73
CA ASP A 79 14.59 15.50 -6.98
C ASP A 79 14.83 14.08 -7.53
N LYS A 80 14.03 13.07 -7.14
CA LYS A 80 13.85 11.89 -8.02
C LYS A 80 12.38 11.50 -8.15
N PRO A 81 11.82 11.44 -9.38
CA PRO A 81 10.50 10.87 -9.57
C PRO A 81 10.53 9.41 -9.11
N GLY A 82 9.55 9.04 -8.30
CA GLY A 82 9.32 7.66 -7.89
C GLY A 82 9.29 6.72 -9.09
N LYS A 83 9.64 5.44 -8.89
CA LYS A 83 9.48 4.44 -9.95
C LYS A 83 8.03 4.49 -10.48
N PRO A 84 7.81 4.51 -11.81
CA PRO A 84 6.46 4.46 -12.36
C PRO A 84 5.73 3.20 -11.91
N SER A 85 4.49 3.34 -11.46
CA SER A 85 3.63 2.24 -11.04
C SER A 85 2.27 2.35 -11.72
N LYS A 86 1.76 1.22 -12.23
CA LYS A 86 0.41 1.17 -12.80
C LYS A 86 -0.61 1.04 -11.67
N PRO A 87 -1.76 1.73 -11.72
CA PRO A 87 -2.87 1.44 -10.80
C PRO A 87 -3.45 0.05 -11.08
N TYR A 88 -4.36 -0.41 -10.22
CA TYR A 88 -5.13 -1.61 -10.55
C TYR A 88 -6.00 -1.40 -11.79
N PRO A 89 -6.17 -2.43 -12.64
CA PRO A 89 -7.14 -2.35 -13.72
C PRO A 89 -8.53 -2.18 -13.13
N PHE A 90 -9.35 -1.36 -13.79
CA PHE A 90 -10.72 -1.10 -13.36
C PHE A 90 -11.50 -2.41 -13.20
N GLY A 91 -12.20 -2.55 -12.06
CA GLY A 91 -13.06 -3.69 -11.76
C GLY A 91 -12.36 -5.04 -11.55
N ARG A 92 -11.02 -5.10 -11.43
CA ARG A 92 -10.28 -6.36 -11.22
C ARG A 92 -9.64 -6.46 -9.83
N TYR A 93 -9.81 -7.62 -9.20
CA TYR A 93 -9.17 -8.00 -7.94
C TYR A 93 -7.86 -8.76 -8.24
N HIS A 94 -6.72 -8.17 -7.91
CA HIS A 94 -5.37 -8.76 -8.05
C HIS A 94 -4.56 -8.53 -6.77
N ASP A 95 -3.42 -9.24 -6.61
CA ASP A 95 -2.55 -9.23 -5.41
C ASP A 95 -2.18 -7.83 -4.90
N THR A 96 -2.06 -7.69 -3.58
CA THR A 96 -2.03 -6.43 -2.79
C THR A 96 -0.79 -5.55 -2.94
N PHE A 97 0.26 -5.99 -3.63
CA PHE A 97 1.58 -5.33 -3.58
C PHE A 97 1.88 -4.36 -4.74
N ARG A 98 0.84 -3.79 -5.38
CA ARG A 98 1.02 -2.94 -6.57
C ARG A 98 1.37 -1.50 -6.25
N TYR A 99 0.89 -0.98 -5.12
CA TYR A 99 1.19 0.37 -4.67
C TYR A 99 2.34 0.32 -3.68
N VAL A 100 3.41 1.05 -3.98
CA VAL A 100 4.59 1.18 -3.13
C VAL A 100 4.75 2.66 -2.80
N GLU A 101 4.90 2.98 -1.52
CA GLU A 101 5.13 4.35 -1.07
C GLU A 101 6.31 4.99 -1.82
N GLY A 102 6.17 6.25 -2.20
CA GLY A 102 7.13 7.01 -2.99
C GLY A 102 7.09 6.73 -4.50
N SER A 103 6.44 5.66 -4.98
CA SER A 103 6.20 5.43 -6.42
C SER A 103 5.25 6.47 -7.02
N VAL A 104 5.26 6.65 -8.34
CA VAL A 104 4.35 7.59 -9.03
C VAL A 104 3.43 6.82 -9.95
N LEU A 105 2.12 7.09 -9.84
CA LEU A 105 1.14 6.49 -10.74
C LEU A 105 1.36 6.98 -12.18
N ASP A 106 1.60 6.05 -13.09
CA ASP A 106 1.96 6.33 -14.49
C ASP A 106 0.75 6.64 -15.39
N VAL A 107 -0.43 6.84 -14.78
CA VAL A 107 -1.64 7.29 -15.47
C VAL A 107 -1.95 8.73 -15.08
N PRO A 108 -2.37 9.58 -16.04
CA PRO A 108 -2.77 10.94 -15.73
C PRO A 108 -4.10 10.96 -14.96
N GLU A 109 -4.31 11.99 -14.13
CA GLU A 109 -5.68 12.36 -13.78
C GLU A 109 -6.43 12.73 -15.06
N SER A 110 -7.55 12.07 -15.29
CA SER A 110 -8.28 12.18 -16.53
C SER A 110 -9.77 12.36 -16.27
N GLY A 111 -10.33 13.41 -16.88
CA GLY A 111 -11.78 13.51 -17.08
C GLY A 111 -12.26 12.54 -18.15
N ALA A 112 -13.53 12.63 -18.53
CA ALA A 112 -14.09 11.85 -19.64
C ALA A 112 -13.54 12.36 -20.99
N LEU A 113 -12.32 11.94 -21.37
CA LEU A 113 -11.66 12.31 -22.63
C LEU A 113 -11.99 11.30 -23.74
N ASP A 114 -11.91 10.02 -23.39
CA ASP A 114 -12.08 8.87 -24.27
C ASP A 114 -12.94 7.87 -23.48
N PHE A 115 -14.17 7.59 -23.94
CA PHE A 115 -15.13 6.69 -23.26
C PHE A 115 -14.64 5.22 -23.13
N ILE A 116 -13.44 4.91 -23.63
CA ILE A 116 -12.80 3.59 -23.57
C ILE A 116 -11.95 3.47 -22.30
N GLU A 117 -11.21 4.51 -21.90
CA GLU A 117 -10.33 4.47 -20.73
C GLU A 117 -11.03 4.99 -19.47
N PRO A 118 -10.98 4.25 -18.33
CA PRO A 118 -11.54 4.74 -17.09
C PRO A 118 -10.88 6.04 -16.62
N CYS A 119 -11.68 6.94 -16.04
CA CYS A 119 -11.19 8.16 -15.42
C CYS A 119 -10.39 7.85 -14.14
N HIS A 120 -9.39 8.67 -13.86
CA HIS A 120 -8.60 8.60 -12.64
C HIS A 120 -8.65 9.95 -11.92
N GLU A 121 -8.96 9.93 -10.62
CA GLU A 121 -8.90 11.11 -9.74
C GLU A 121 -8.06 10.80 -8.50
N TYR A 122 -7.22 11.75 -8.10
CA TYR A 122 -6.27 11.63 -7.00
C TYR A 122 -6.65 12.53 -5.83
N LYS A 123 -6.59 11.97 -4.62
CA LYS A 123 -6.81 12.69 -3.37
C LYS A 123 -5.66 12.40 -2.42
N GLY A 124 -5.00 13.47 -1.97
CA GLY A 124 -3.93 13.36 -0.98
C GLY A 124 -4.39 12.62 0.27
N PHE A 125 -5.42 13.14 0.94
CA PHE A 125 -6.03 12.53 2.13
C PHE A 125 -5.10 12.40 3.37
N TYR A 126 -3.77 12.35 3.20
CA TYR A 126 -2.74 12.22 4.24
C TYR A 126 -2.63 13.41 5.22
N GLN A 127 -3.10 14.61 4.84
CA GLN A 127 -3.17 15.80 5.71
C GLN A 127 -4.54 15.97 6.40
N THR A 128 -5.46 15.02 6.23
CA THR A 128 -6.82 15.15 6.77
C THR A 128 -6.84 14.75 8.25
N PRO A 129 -7.34 15.60 9.16
CA PRO A 129 -7.53 15.24 10.56
C PRO A 129 -8.44 14.02 10.71
N ASP A 130 -8.18 13.17 11.69
CA ASP A 130 -8.87 11.88 11.86
C ASP A 130 -10.39 12.05 11.95
N GLU A 131 -10.85 13.08 12.66
CA GLU A 131 -12.26 13.43 12.82
C GLU A 131 -12.96 13.81 11.49
N ALA A 132 -12.20 14.29 10.50
CA ALA A 132 -12.72 14.75 9.21
C ALA A 132 -12.50 13.73 8.08
N LYS A 133 -11.76 12.65 8.33
CA LYS A 133 -11.39 11.68 7.30
C LYS A 133 -12.62 11.03 6.66
N LEU A 134 -13.57 10.55 7.46
CA LEU A 134 -14.77 9.87 6.95
C LEU A 134 -15.64 10.79 6.10
N GLU A 135 -15.91 12.02 6.57
CA GLU A 135 -16.70 13.01 5.84
C GLU A 135 -16.04 13.40 4.51
N LYS A 136 -14.73 13.65 4.53
CA LYS A 136 -13.98 13.97 3.32
C LYS A 136 -13.99 12.80 2.35
N PHE A 137 -13.74 11.59 2.84
CA PHE A 137 -13.77 10.38 2.01
C PHE A 137 -15.12 10.23 1.31
N THR A 138 -16.24 10.29 2.03
CA THR A 138 -17.56 10.11 1.43
C THR A 138 -17.91 11.24 0.47
N THR A 139 -17.62 12.50 0.84
CA THR A 139 -17.91 13.66 -0.01
C THR A 139 -17.17 13.58 -1.35
N GLU A 140 -15.88 13.23 -1.33
CA GLU A 140 -15.07 13.10 -2.55
C GLU A 140 -15.53 11.91 -3.40
N VAL A 141 -15.81 10.75 -2.79
CA VAL A 141 -16.32 9.58 -3.52
C VAL A 141 -17.66 9.86 -4.19
N ILE A 142 -18.60 10.50 -3.48
CA ILE A 142 -19.93 10.81 -4.00
C ILE A 142 -19.84 11.80 -5.17
N ARG A 143 -19.02 12.85 -5.03
CA ARG A 143 -18.80 13.83 -6.12
C ARG A 143 -18.22 13.19 -7.36
N PHE A 144 -17.16 12.41 -7.21
CA PHE A 144 -16.53 11.69 -8.31
C PHE A 144 -17.51 10.73 -8.98
N ALA A 145 -18.21 9.91 -8.20
CA ALA A 145 -19.18 8.95 -8.70
C ALA A 145 -20.33 9.62 -9.47
N ALA A 146 -20.85 10.74 -8.96
CA ALA A 146 -21.89 11.51 -9.64
C ALA A 146 -21.38 12.06 -10.98
N ALA A 147 -20.15 12.58 -11.03
CA ALA A 147 -19.53 13.04 -12.27
C ALA A 147 -19.34 11.89 -13.29
N CYS A 148 -18.89 10.73 -12.83
CA CYS A 148 -18.76 9.53 -13.66
C CYS A 148 -20.11 9.07 -14.23
N MET A 149 -21.17 9.03 -13.41
CA MET A 149 -22.51 8.65 -13.85
C MET A 149 -23.10 9.65 -14.86
N ASN A 150 -22.94 10.95 -14.61
CA ASN A 150 -23.39 12.00 -15.53
C ASN A 150 -22.66 11.94 -16.88
N SER A 151 -21.38 11.57 -16.85
CA SER A 151 -20.55 11.46 -18.06
C SER A 151 -20.56 10.05 -18.66
N ARG A 152 -21.34 9.11 -18.10
CA ARG A 152 -21.42 7.70 -18.51
C ARG A 152 -20.05 7.03 -18.69
N THR A 153 -19.10 7.35 -17.80
CA THR A 153 -17.75 6.81 -17.81
C THR A 153 -17.48 5.99 -16.56
N ASN A 154 -16.59 5.01 -16.68
CA ASN A 154 -16.05 4.29 -15.54
C ASN A 154 -14.91 5.11 -14.92
N GLY A 155 -14.63 4.92 -13.63
CA GLY A 155 -13.52 5.64 -13.01
C GLY A 155 -13.08 5.09 -11.67
N THR A 156 -11.85 5.41 -11.30
CA THR A 156 -11.26 5.09 -10.00
C THR A 156 -10.74 6.35 -9.33
N ILE A 157 -11.24 6.64 -8.13
CA ILE A 157 -10.68 7.66 -7.23
C ILE A 157 -9.67 6.99 -6.30
N HIS A 158 -8.47 7.56 -6.20
CA HIS A 158 -7.36 7.05 -5.39
C HIS A 158 -7.12 7.99 -4.21
N PHE A 159 -7.09 7.45 -3.00
CA PHE A 159 -6.77 8.19 -1.77
C PHE A 159 -5.35 7.88 -1.32
N GLY A 160 -4.67 8.84 -0.70
CA GLY A 160 -3.26 8.70 -0.33
C GLY A 160 -2.30 9.05 -1.48
N ILE A 161 -2.75 9.85 -2.46
CA ILE A 161 -1.95 10.23 -3.62
C ILE A 161 -1.56 11.71 -3.54
N GLY A 162 -0.25 11.95 -3.43
CA GLY A 162 0.38 13.25 -3.39
C GLY A 162 0.24 14.04 -4.69
N ASP A 163 0.27 15.36 -4.51
CA ASP A 163 0.33 16.31 -5.61
C ASP A 163 1.28 17.46 -5.27
N LYS A 164 1.62 18.24 -6.31
CA LYS A 164 2.49 19.41 -6.19
C LYS A 164 1.87 20.48 -5.27
N PRO A 165 2.70 21.28 -4.56
CA PRO A 165 4.16 21.33 -4.63
C PRO A 165 4.87 20.35 -3.68
N ASP A 166 4.15 19.78 -2.71
CA ASP A 166 4.77 18.99 -1.63
C ASP A 166 5.21 17.60 -2.10
N TYR A 167 4.62 17.09 -3.18
CA TYR A 167 4.88 15.78 -3.76
C TYR A 167 4.93 15.86 -5.30
N ASP A 168 5.41 14.79 -5.93
CA ASP A 168 5.18 14.61 -7.36
C ASP A 168 3.69 14.33 -7.61
N HIS A 169 3.16 14.87 -8.71
CA HIS A 169 1.79 14.58 -9.14
C HIS A 169 1.61 13.08 -9.34
N GLY A 170 0.68 12.46 -8.60
CA GLY A 170 0.42 11.02 -8.67
C GLY A 170 1.32 10.19 -7.74
N GLN A 171 2.11 10.81 -6.85
CA GLN A 171 2.98 10.08 -5.94
C GLN A 171 2.18 9.31 -4.87
N VAL A 172 2.49 8.04 -4.66
CA VAL A 172 1.88 7.23 -3.60
C VAL A 172 2.46 7.65 -2.25
N VAL A 173 1.65 8.31 -1.43
CA VAL A 173 2.00 8.70 -0.06
C VAL A 173 1.41 7.70 0.94
N GLY A 174 0.22 7.17 0.65
CA GLY A 174 -0.50 6.27 1.54
C GLY A 174 -1.23 7.01 2.67
N VAL A 175 -2.12 6.27 3.33
CA VAL A 175 -2.97 6.75 4.43
C VAL A 175 -3.13 5.64 5.45
N THR A 176 -3.05 5.98 6.74
CA THR A 176 -3.45 5.10 7.82
C THR A 176 -4.97 5.00 7.91
N VAL A 177 -5.49 3.78 7.83
CA VAL A 177 -6.92 3.46 8.00
C VAL A 177 -7.07 2.43 9.10
N ASP A 178 -7.56 2.87 10.26
CA ASP A 178 -7.76 2.01 11.43
C ASP A 178 -9.09 1.25 11.38
N ASP A 179 -10.15 1.90 10.89
CA ASP A 179 -11.51 1.34 10.83
C ASP A 179 -12.00 1.14 9.40
N LYS A 180 -11.63 0.02 8.78
CA LYS A 180 -12.05 -0.32 7.40
C LYS A 180 -13.56 -0.52 7.27
N GLU A 181 -14.20 -1.06 8.30
CA GLU A 181 -15.63 -1.33 8.31
C GLU A 181 -16.44 -0.03 8.39
N GLY A 182 -16.00 0.92 9.22
CA GLY A 182 -16.56 2.26 9.31
C GLY A 182 -16.60 2.98 7.96
N TYR A 183 -15.52 2.94 7.18
CA TYR A 183 -15.49 3.55 5.84
C TYR A 183 -16.49 2.89 4.88
N ALA A 184 -16.63 1.56 4.92
CA ALA A 184 -17.57 0.85 4.06
C ALA A 184 -19.03 1.18 4.42
N ASN A 185 -19.34 1.22 5.73
CA ASN A 185 -20.66 1.54 6.22
C ASN A 185 -21.03 3.01 5.96
N GLU A 186 -20.09 3.93 6.19
CA GLU A 186 -20.32 5.36 5.98
C GLU A 186 -20.49 5.69 4.50
N LEU A 187 -19.74 5.03 3.61
CA LEU A 187 -19.97 5.16 2.17
C LEU A 187 -21.38 4.72 1.79
N LYS A 188 -21.87 3.60 2.32
CA LYS A 188 -23.23 3.13 2.04
C LYS A 188 -24.27 4.16 2.50
N SER A 189 -24.14 4.66 3.73
CA SER A 189 -25.00 5.70 4.29
C SER A 189 -24.96 6.98 3.45
N ALA A 190 -23.78 7.40 2.97
CA ALA A 190 -23.62 8.54 2.10
C ALA A 190 -24.32 8.34 0.75
N ILE A 191 -24.19 7.17 0.11
CA ILE A 191 -24.93 6.87 -1.14
C ILE A 191 -26.43 7.02 -0.91
N ASP A 192 -26.95 6.50 0.20
CA ASP A 192 -28.36 6.61 0.54
C ASP A 192 -28.81 8.04 0.87
N GLY A 193 -27.90 8.89 1.37
CA GLY A 193 -28.18 10.27 1.72
C GLY A 193 -28.11 11.24 0.53
N TYR A 194 -27.16 11.04 -0.38
CA TYR A 194 -26.86 11.98 -1.47
C TYR A 194 -27.63 11.70 -2.77
N PHE A 195 -28.09 10.47 -3.02
CA PHE A 195 -28.86 10.12 -4.21
C PHE A 195 -30.36 10.09 -3.95
N GLU A 196 -31.15 10.66 -4.86
CA GLU A 196 -32.61 10.58 -4.81
C GLU A 196 -33.09 9.14 -4.72
N TYR A 197 -34.20 8.89 -4.02
CA TYR A 197 -34.78 7.56 -3.80
C TYR A 197 -34.82 6.68 -5.06
N LYS A 198 -35.26 7.23 -6.19
CA LYS A 198 -35.38 6.52 -7.47
C LYS A 198 -34.03 6.12 -8.11
N HIS A 199 -32.93 6.70 -7.65
CA HIS A 199 -31.58 6.48 -8.16
C HIS A 199 -30.67 5.74 -7.19
N LYS A 200 -31.11 5.47 -5.95
CA LYS A 200 -30.30 4.80 -4.93
C LYS A 200 -29.80 3.43 -5.38
N ASP A 201 -30.69 2.58 -5.91
CA ASP A 201 -30.31 1.24 -6.35
C ASP A 201 -29.25 1.28 -7.46
N ALA A 202 -29.43 2.19 -8.43
CA ALA A 202 -28.47 2.39 -9.50
C ALA A 202 -27.11 2.89 -8.94
N ALA A 203 -27.13 3.86 -8.03
CA ALA A 203 -25.93 4.38 -7.39
C ALA A 203 -25.18 3.31 -6.57
N GLN A 204 -25.90 2.50 -5.78
CA GLN A 204 -25.33 1.38 -5.02
C GLN A 204 -24.75 0.28 -5.93
N MET A 205 -25.32 0.06 -7.10
CA MET A 205 -24.78 -0.87 -8.09
C MET A 205 -23.51 -0.33 -8.77
N CYS A 206 -23.46 0.98 -9.03
CA CYS A 206 -22.35 1.65 -9.71
C CYS A 206 -21.15 1.93 -8.79
N ILE A 207 -21.41 2.38 -7.56
CA ILE A 207 -20.37 2.75 -6.58
C ILE A 207 -19.95 1.51 -5.81
N LYS A 208 -18.68 1.10 -5.98
CA LYS A 208 -18.16 -0.10 -5.32
C LYS A 208 -17.63 0.21 -3.92
N PRO A 209 -17.63 -0.77 -3.00
CA PRO A 209 -16.99 -0.62 -1.69
C PRO A 209 -15.52 -0.19 -1.81
N PRO A 210 -14.98 0.56 -0.84
CA PRO A 210 -13.58 0.97 -0.86
C PRO A 210 -12.66 -0.25 -0.86
N ARG A 211 -11.56 -0.13 -1.60
CA ARG A 211 -10.50 -1.12 -1.63
C ARG A 211 -9.32 -0.61 -0.82
N PHE A 212 -8.98 -1.35 0.22
CA PHE A 212 -7.77 -1.11 1.03
C PHE A 212 -6.65 -2.01 0.51
N VAL A 213 -5.52 -1.40 0.16
CA VAL A 213 -4.38 -2.01 -0.56
C VAL A 213 -3.09 -1.74 0.17
#